data_AF-A0A820KNG1-F1
#
_entry.id   AF-A0A820KNG1-F1
#
_cell.length_a   1.000
_cell.length_b   1.000
_cell.length_c   1.000
_cell.angle_alpha   90.00
_cell.angle_beta   90.00
_cell.angle_gamma   90.00
#
_symmetry.space_group_name_H-M   'P 1'
#
loop_
_entity.id
_entity.type
_entity.pdbx_description
1 polymer ?
#
loop_
_entity_poly.entity_id
_entity_poly.type
_entity_poly.pdbx_seq_one_letter_code
_entity_poly.pdbx_strand_id
1 'polypeptide(L)'
;YGGKYTVTLIHGDGVGLELMQHVKTSIRCVRAPVDFEDIPLSSNIASQNTTYFFYSKFDDLFCLQQKLIDGCREIAAEYSDIKFDIMIINNTCMQLVNRPTQFDVTVTTNLCGNMV
;
A
#
# COMPACT_ATOMS: atom_id res chain seq x y z
N TYR A 1 -21.51 -10.33 20.53
CA TYR A 1 -20.74 -9.25 21.18
C TYR A 1 -20.02 -9.78 22.42
N GLY A 2 -18.89 -10.48 22.24
CA GLY A 2 -18.20 -11.22 23.30
C GLY A 2 -16.68 -11.21 23.13
N GLY A 3 -16.09 -10.02 23.04
CA GLY A 3 -14.63 -9.82 23.01
C GLY A 3 -13.88 -10.32 21.77
N LYS A 4 -14.57 -11.00 20.84
CA LYS A 4 -14.00 -11.48 19.59
C LYS A 4 -14.24 -10.52 18.43
N TYR A 5 -13.20 -10.28 17.64
CA TYR A 5 -13.23 -9.45 16.45
C TYR A 5 -13.31 -10.34 15.22
N THR A 6 -14.35 -10.14 14.40
CA THR A 6 -14.46 -10.82 13.11
C THR A 6 -13.66 -10.05 12.07
N VAL A 7 -12.73 -10.72 11.40
CA VAL A 7 -11.92 -10.14 10.31
C VAL A 7 -12.23 -10.89 9.03
N THR A 8 -12.57 -10.13 7.99
CA THR A 8 -12.76 -10.67 6.65
C THR A 8 -11.43 -11.11 6.09
N LEU A 9 -11.35 -12.38 5.71
CA LEU A 9 -10.18 -12.98 5.14
C LEU A 9 -10.39 -13.26 3.66
N ILE A 10 -9.65 -12.52 2.85
CA ILE A 10 -9.65 -12.68 1.41
C ILE A 10 -8.43 -13.52 1.04
N HIS A 11 -8.65 -14.83 0.87
CA HIS A 11 -7.61 -15.70 0.35
C HIS A 11 -7.67 -15.69 -1.19
N GLY A 12 -6.54 -15.40 -1.83
CA GLY A 12 -6.38 -15.61 -3.27
C GLY A 12 -6.13 -17.08 -3.61
N ASP A 13 -5.71 -17.34 -4.85
CA ASP A 13 -5.32 -18.66 -5.31
C ASP A 13 -3.81 -18.92 -5.07
N GLY A 14 -3.41 -20.21 -5.03
CA GLY A 14 -2.01 -20.62 -4.91
C GLY A 14 -1.40 -20.38 -3.52
N VAL A 15 -0.19 -19.80 -3.48
CA VAL A 15 0.62 -19.61 -2.25
C VAL A 15 -0.12 -18.78 -1.19
N GLY A 16 -1.03 -17.88 -1.61
CA GLY A 16 -1.83 -17.08 -0.69
C GLY A 16 -2.71 -17.94 0.23
N LEU A 17 -3.26 -19.05 -0.25
CA LEU A 17 -4.08 -19.96 0.55
C LEU A 17 -3.24 -20.70 1.59
N GLU A 18 -2.07 -21.21 1.20
CA GLU A 18 -1.15 -21.93 2.08
C GLU A 18 -0.60 -21.04 3.20
N LEU A 19 -0.15 -19.82 2.87
CA LEU A 19 0.32 -18.86 3.87
C LEU A 19 -0.79 -18.50 4.87
N MET A 20 -2.02 -18.36 4.37
CA MET A 20 -3.12 -17.95 5.22
C MET A 20 -3.55 -19.03 6.21
N GLN A 21 -3.44 -20.31 5.86
CA GLN A 21 -3.64 -21.41 6.80
C GLN A 21 -2.65 -21.35 7.97
N HIS A 22 -1.40 -20.95 7.73
CA HIS A 22 -0.40 -20.77 8.77
C HIS A 22 -0.73 -19.58 9.67
N VAL A 23 -1.18 -18.47 9.10
CA VAL A 23 -1.62 -17.27 9.87
C VAL A 23 -2.78 -17.62 10.81
N LYS A 24 -3.82 -18.31 10.31
CA LYS A 24 -4.92 -18.80 11.15
C LYS A 24 -4.44 -19.70 12.28
N THR A 25 -3.50 -20.59 11.99
CA THR A 25 -2.93 -21.51 12.98
C THR A 25 -2.17 -20.74 14.07
N SER A 26 -1.35 -19.77 13.68
CA SER A 26 -0.60 -18.92 14.62
C SER A 26 -1.54 -18.14 15.55
N ILE A 27 -2.57 -17.52 14.98
CA ILE A 27 -3.56 -16.71 15.74
C ILE A 27 -4.37 -17.60 16.69
N ARG A 28 -4.69 -18.83 16.27
CA ARG A 28 -5.32 -19.84 17.13
C ARG A 28 -4.40 -20.29 18.27
N CYS A 29 -3.11 -20.47 18.03
CA CYS A 29 -2.13 -20.84 19.06
C CYS A 29 -1.99 -19.75 20.14
N VAL A 30 -2.01 -18.48 19.75
CA VAL A 30 -1.94 -17.33 20.67
C VAL A 30 -3.27 -17.09 21.39
N ARG A 31 -4.33 -17.85 21.07
CA ARG A 31 -5.70 -17.66 21.61
C ARG A 31 -6.20 -16.23 21.45
N ALA A 32 -5.75 -15.53 20.40
CA ALA A 32 -6.21 -14.20 20.10
C ALA A 32 -7.72 -14.27 19.78
N PRO A 33 -8.51 -13.30 20.26
CA PRO A 33 -9.95 -13.31 20.10
C PRO A 33 -10.31 -12.80 18.69
N VAL A 34 -9.91 -13.53 17.67
CA VAL A 34 -10.14 -13.21 16.26
C VAL A 34 -10.84 -14.37 15.58
N ASP A 35 -11.98 -14.10 14.96
CA ASP A 35 -12.71 -15.04 14.12
C ASP A 35 -12.52 -14.61 12.64
N PHE A 36 -12.16 -15.54 11.76
CA PHE A 36 -11.96 -15.25 10.34
C PHE A 36 -13.19 -15.60 9.52
N GLU A 37 -13.64 -14.67 8.69
CA GLU A 37 -14.68 -14.90 7.69
C GLU A 37 -14.03 -15.07 6.31
N ASP A 38 -14.02 -16.29 5.78
CA ASP A 38 -13.40 -16.61 4.49
C ASP A 38 -14.24 -16.10 3.31
N ILE A 39 -13.67 -15.21 2.50
CA ILE A 39 -14.21 -14.80 1.21
C ILE A 39 -13.32 -15.38 0.11
N PRO A 40 -13.78 -16.41 -0.63
CA PRO A 40 -13.03 -16.97 -1.74
C PRO A 40 -13.02 -15.98 -2.92
N LEU A 41 -11.85 -15.44 -3.27
CA LEU A 41 -11.66 -14.74 -4.53
C LEU A 41 -10.91 -15.65 -5.49
N SER A 42 -11.63 -16.23 -6.44
CA SER A 42 -11.01 -16.96 -7.54
C SER A 42 -10.63 -16.00 -8.66
N SER A 43 -9.37 -16.05 -9.07
CA SER A 43 -8.83 -15.28 -10.22
C SER A 43 -9.58 -15.53 -11.53
N ASN A 44 -10.30 -16.64 -11.63
CA ASN A 44 -11.05 -17.03 -12.84
C ASN A 44 -12.27 -16.13 -13.10
N ILE A 45 -12.86 -15.52 -12.06
CA ILE A 45 -14.10 -14.72 -12.16
C ILE A 45 -13.81 -13.28 -12.61
N ALA A 46 -12.58 -12.76 -12.41
CA ALA A 46 -12.21 -11.39 -12.74
C ALA A 46 -11.81 -11.17 -14.22
N SER A 47 -11.78 -12.23 -15.03
CA SER A 47 -11.33 -12.18 -16.43
C SER A 47 -12.40 -11.76 -17.45
N GLN A 48 -13.67 -11.60 -17.04
CA GLN A 48 -14.74 -11.14 -17.93
C GLN A 48 -15.19 -9.73 -17.53
N ASN A 49 -14.76 -8.74 -18.34
CA ASN A 49 -15.03 -7.30 -18.21
C ASN A 49 -14.47 -6.69 -16.90
N THR A 50 -13.40 -5.91 -16.89
CA THR A 50 -13.33 -4.65 -17.63
C THR A 50 -11.88 -4.14 -17.60
N THR A 51 -11.15 -4.29 -18.70
CA THR A 51 -9.85 -3.64 -18.84
C THR A 51 -10.06 -2.18 -19.23
N TYR A 52 -10.16 -1.29 -18.25
CA TYR A 52 -10.05 0.15 -18.51
C TYR A 52 -8.58 0.50 -18.73
N PHE A 53 -8.17 0.65 -19.99
CA PHE A 53 -6.90 1.31 -20.31
C PHE A 53 -7.05 2.81 -20.10
N PHE A 54 -6.67 3.28 -18.91
CA PHE A 54 -6.40 4.70 -18.70
C PHE A 54 -5.03 5.01 -19.29
N TYR A 55 -5.01 5.58 -20.50
CA TYR A 55 -3.86 6.34 -20.95
C TYR A 55 -3.88 7.65 -20.16
N SER A 56 -3.24 7.68 -18.99
CA SER A 56 -2.86 8.95 -18.39
C SER A 56 -1.98 9.67 -19.41
N LYS A 57 -2.46 10.81 -19.94
CA LYS A 57 -1.66 11.68 -20.80
C LYS A 57 -0.34 11.95 -20.05
N PHE A 58 0.77 11.57 -20.67
CA PHE A 58 2.10 11.60 -20.05
C PHE A 58 2.55 13.04 -19.69
N ASP A 59 1.83 14.06 -20.15
CA ASP A 59 2.04 15.46 -19.84
C ASP A 59 1.56 15.87 -18.42
N ASP A 60 0.78 15.03 -17.72
CA ASP A 60 0.24 15.35 -16.38
C ASP A 60 1.16 14.98 -15.21
N LEU A 61 2.27 14.25 -15.46
CA LEU A 61 3.13 13.74 -14.37
C LEU A 61 3.80 14.88 -13.59
N PHE A 62 4.20 15.95 -14.28
CA PHE A 62 4.79 17.12 -13.64
C PHE A 62 3.77 17.88 -12.78
N CYS A 63 2.57 18.09 -13.31
CA CYS A 63 1.49 18.77 -12.59
C CYS A 63 0.98 17.96 -11.40
N LEU A 64 0.91 16.63 -11.52
CA LEU A 64 0.48 15.74 -10.44
C LEU A 64 1.53 15.72 -9.30
N GLN A 65 2.82 15.67 -9.65
CA GLN A 65 3.89 15.78 -8.67
C GLN A 65 3.84 17.14 -7.96
N GLN A 66 3.60 18.22 -8.69
CA GLN A 66 3.46 19.55 -8.10
C GLN A 66 2.28 19.62 -7.11
N LYS A 67 1.10 19.11 -7.48
CA LYS A 67 -0.07 19.08 -6.59
C LYS A 67 0.16 18.29 -5.31
N LEU A 68 0.87 17.17 -5.39
CA LEU A 68 1.22 16.38 -4.20
C LEU A 68 2.17 17.17 -3.30
N ILE A 69 3.19 17.80 -3.87
CA ILE A 69 4.14 18.64 -3.12
C ILE A 69 3.41 19.78 -2.42
N ASP A 70 2.52 20.47 -3.11
CA ASP A 70 1.77 21.60 -2.56
C ASP A 70 0.87 21.14 -1.40
N GLY A 71 0.10 20.06 -1.58
CA GLY A 71 -0.75 19.51 -0.52
C GLY A 71 0.05 18.99 0.69
N CYS A 72 1.17 18.30 0.46
CA CYS A 72 2.06 17.89 1.55
C CYS A 72 2.67 19.09 2.27
N ARG A 73 2.96 20.19 1.57
CA ARG A 73 3.53 21.41 2.17
C ARG A 73 2.52 22.14 3.05
N GLU A 74 1.25 22.19 2.63
CA GLU A 74 0.15 22.74 3.43
C GLU A 74 -0.02 21.96 4.74
N ILE A 75 -0.09 20.63 4.65
CA ILE A 75 -0.21 19.77 5.84
C ILE A 75 1.05 19.85 6.70
N ALA A 76 2.25 19.89 6.10
CA ALA A 76 3.50 20.00 6.86
C ALA A 76 3.60 21.31 7.66
N ALA A 77 2.92 22.38 7.24
CA ALA A 77 2.84 23.62 8.02
C ALA A 77 2.05 23.45 9.33
N GLU A 78 1.14 22.47 9.39
CA GLU A 78 0.37 22.15 10.60
C GLU A 78 1.18 21.30 11.62
N TYR A 79 2.23 20.61 11.16
CA TYR A 79 3.05 19.71 11.98
C TYR A 79 4.52 20.17 12.04
N SER A 80 4.76 21.21 12.84
CA SER A 80 6.09 21.84 13.01
C SER A 80 7.17 20.97 13.69
N ASP A 81 6.76 19.89 14.34
CA ASP A 81 7.60 18.90 15.01
C ASP A 81 8.20 17.87 14.03
N ILE A 82 7.66 17.77 12.81
CA ILE A 82 8.09 16.82 11.79
C ILE A 82 8.94 17.54 10.75
N LYS A 83 10.16 17.03 10.50
CA LYS A 83 11.01 17.54 9.42
C LYS A 83 10.43 17.09 8.06
N PHE A 84 10.10 18.05 7.21
CA PHE A 84 9.60 17.79 5.86
C PHE A 84 10.65 18.19 4.81
N ASP A 85 11.15 17.20 4.04
CA ASP A 85 12.08 17.38 2.93
C ASP A 85 11.43 16.91 1.61
N ILE A 86 11.60 17.67 0.53
CA ILE A 86 11.08 17.34 -0.80
C ILE A 86 12.21 16.82 -1.69
N MET A 87 11.98 15.72 -2.38
CA MET A 87 12.93 15.17 -3.35
C MET A 87 12.22 14.63 -4.60
N ILE A 88 12.82 14.86 -5.76
CA ILE A 88 12.34 14.35 -7.05
C ILE A 88 12.55 12.83 -7.12
N ILE A 89 11.55 12.11 -7.64
CA ILE A 89 11.49 10.64 -7.65
C ILE A 89 12.74 9.96 -8.20
N ASN A 90 13.33 10.47 -9.29
CA ASN A 90 14.54 9.88 -9.88
C ASN A 90 15.74 9.93 -8.92
N ASN A 91 15.88 11.03 -8.18
CA ASN A 91 16.93 11.17 -7.18
C ASN A 91 16.63 10.26 -5.97
N THR A 92 15.36 10.16 -5.58
CA THR A 92 14.90 9.23 -4.53
C THR A 92 15.23 7.78 -4.87
N CYS A 93 14.94 7.32 -6.09
CA CYS A 93 15.24 5.96 -6.51
C CYS A 93 16.75 5.65 -6.44
N MET A 94 17.59 6.55 -6.95
CA MET A 94 19.05 6.37 -6.86
C MET A 94 19.54 6.38 -5.41
N GLN A 95 18.94 7.20 -4.56
CA GLN A 95 19.31 7.33 -3.16
C GLN A 95 18.81 6.18 -2.30
N LEU A 96 17.65 5.59 -2.59
CA LEU A 96 17.16 4.41 -1.90
C LEU A 96 18.03 3.19 -2.18
N VAL A 97 18.54 3.04 -3.39
CA VAL A 97 19.47 1.96 -3.74
C VAL A 97 20.83 2.15 -3.06
N ASN A 98 21.36 3.38 -3.05
CA ASN A 98 22.71 3.64 -2.55
C ASN A 98 22.78 3.85 -1.02
N ARG A 99 21.76 4.44 -0.40
CA ARG A 99 21.73 4.77 1.03
C ARG A 99 20.28 4.80 1.57
N PRO A 100 19.64 3.64 1.75
CA PRO A 100 18.24 3.57 2.17
C PRO A 100 18.01 4.07 3.61
N THR A 101 19.03 4.04 4.47
CA THR A 101 18.91 4.37 5.91
C THR A 101 18.64 5.84 6.22
N GLN A 102 18.54 6.70 5.21
CA GLN A 102 18.18 8.10 5.38
C GLN A 102 16.67 8.37 5.27
N PHE A 103 15.89 7.37 4.88
CA PHE A 103 14.44 7.48 4.73
C PHE A 103 13.76 6.77 5.88
N ASP A 104 12.94 7.50 6.64
CA ASP A 104 12.10 6.94 7.68
C ASP A 104 10.69 6.66 7.15
N VAL A 105 10.07 7.68 6.56
CA VAL A 105 8.74 7.62 5.95
C VAL A 105 8.77 8.38 4.63
N THR A 106 8.37 7.70 3.54
CA THR A 106 8.30 8.29 2.21
C THR A 106 6.86 8.31 1.74
N VAL A 107 6.36 9.49 1.38
CA VAL A 107 5.04 9.66 0.76
C VAL A 107 5.22 9.83 -0.74
N THR A 108 4.49 9.03 -1.52
CA THR A 108 4.59 9.00 -2.98
C THR A 108 3.23 8.68 -3.59
N THR A 109 3.05 8.97 -4.89
CA THR A 109 1.83 8.60 -5.61
C THR A 109 1.77 7.09 -5.83
N ASN A 110 0.56 6.51 -5.99
CA ASN A 110 0.35 5.08 -6.21
C ASN A 110 1.31 4.49 -7.27
N LEU A 111 1.44 5.14 -8.42
CA LEU A 111 2.32 4.68 -9.49
C LEU A 111 3.80 4.71 -9.10
N CYS A 112 4.25 5.79 -8.44
CA CYS A 112 5.64 5.93 -8.02
C CYS A 112 5.98 5.04 -6.82
N GLY A 113 5.01 4.69 -5.97
CA GLY A 113 5.20 3.80 -4.82
C GLY A 113 5.31 2.31 -5.16
N ASN A 114 4.88 1.90 -6.35
CA ASN A 114 5.12 0.54 -6.83
C ASN A 114 6.46 0.41 -7.59
N MET A 115 7.07 1.53 -7.99
CA MET A 115 8.37 1.55 -8.66
C MET A 115 9.55 1.63 -7.70
N VAL A 116 9.32 2.24 -6.53
CA VAL A 116 10.28 2.41 -5.44
C VAL A 116 10.24 1.20 -4.52
#